data_AF-A0A956W5X8-F1
#
_entry.id   AF-A0A956W5X8-F1
#
_cell.length_a   1.000
_cell.length_b   1.000
_cell.length_c   1.000
_cell.angle_alpha   90.00
_cell.angle_beta   90.00
_cell.angle_gamma   90.00
#
_symmetry.space_group_name_H-M   'P 1'
#
loop_
_entity.id
_entity.type
_entity.pdbx_description
1 polymer ?
#
loop_
_entity_poly.entity_id
_entity_poly.type
_entity_poly.pdbx_seq_one_letter_code
_entity_poly.pdbx_strand_id
1 'polypeptide(L)' 'IVDEVRSLGVGAVYKEPQFSAQSLDLIAQETGVRVLALHSTLGDDTPTYAEMMRANAQALVDGLAG' A
#
# COMPACT_ATOMS: atom_id res chain seq x y z
N ILE A 1 -8.74 -13.61 -0.87
CA ILE A 1 -8.16 -12.28 -0.59
C ILE A 1 -9.17 -11.36 0.09
N VAL A 2 -10.31 -10.98 -0.52
CA VAL A 2 -11.33 -10.12 0.14
C VAL A 2 -11.80 -10.70 1.48
N ASP A 3 -12.19 -11.97 1.50
CA ASP A 3 -12.65 -12.64 2.73
C ASP A 3 -11.56 -12.74 3.80
N GLU A 4 -10.31 -12.80 3.39
CA GLU A 4 -9.15 -12.91 4.27
C GLU A 4 -8.77 -11.56 4.88
N VAL A 5 -8.84 -10.48 4.08
CA VAL A 5 -8.69 -9.10 4.56
C VAL A 5 -9.74 -8.80 5.63
N ARG A 6 -10.99 -9.25 5.42
CA ARG A 6 -12.07 -9.12 6.40
C ARG A 6 -11.84 -9.98 7.64
N SER A 7 -11.48 -11.26 7.49
CA SER A 7 -11.34 -12.17 8.63
C SER A 7 -10.17 -11.81 9.54
N LEU A 8 -9.07 -11.30 8.96
CA LEU A 8 -7.88 -10.88 9.69
C LEU A 8 -7.98 -9.45 10.24
N GLY A 9 -9.03 -8.70 9.87
CA GLY A 9 -9.21 -7.31 10.30
C GLY A 9 -8.09 -6.39 9.81
N VAL A 10 -7.60 -6.61 8.59
CA VAL A 10 -6.46 -5.86 8.04
C VAL A 10 -6.88 -4.41 7.78
N GLY A 11 -6.17 -3.45 8.40
CA GLY A 11 -6.47 -2.02 8.29
C GLY A 11 -5.85 -1.30 7.09
N ALA A 12 -4.84 -1.90 6.45
CA ALA A 12 -4.18 -1.35 5.27
C ALA A 12 -3.59 -2.47 4.39
N VAL A 13 -3.64 -2.27 3.07
CA VAL A 13 -2.92 -3.06 2.06
C VAL A 13 -2.04 -2.14 1.23
N TYR A 14 -0.94 -2.67 0.70
CA TYR A 14 0.05 -1.89 -0.03
C TYR A 14 0.14 -2.36 -1.47
N LYS A 15 -0.01 -1.43 -2.41
CA LYS A 15 0.28 -1.66 -3.82
C LYS A 15 1.72 -1.30 -4.13
N GLU A 16 2.27 -2.02 -5.10
CA GLU A 16 3.55 -1.70 -5.68
C GLU A 16 3.29 -0.95 -7.01
N PRO A 17 3.68 0.35 -7.14
CA PRO A 17 3.29 1.19 -8.28
C PRO A 17 3.66 0.64 -9.66
N GLN A 18 4.70 -0.18 -9.73
CA GLN A 18 5.16 -0.83 -10.97
C GLN A 18 4.31 -2.03 -11.41
N PHE A 19 3.31 -2.45 -10.62
CA PHE A 19 2.36 -3.49 -10.98
C PHE A 19 0.94 -2.92 -11.14
N SER A 20 0.13 -3.54 -12.01
CA SER A 20 -1.26 -3.13 -12.19
C SER A 20 -2.07 -3.44 -10.92
N ALA A 21 -2.70 -2.40 -10.36
CA ALA A 21 -3.36 -2.47 -9.05
C ALA A 21 -4.89 -2.55 -9.10
N GLN A 22 -5.50 -2.84 -10.27
CA GLN A 22 -6.97 -2.87 -10.43
C GLN A 22 -7.66 -3.80 -9.41
N SER A 23 -7.01 -4.92 -9.06
CA SER A 23 -7.55 -5.85 -8.06
C SER A 23 -7.53 -5.29 -6.63
N LEU A 24 -6.56 -4.42 -6.30
CA LEU A 24 -6.47 -3.79 -4.97
C LEU A 24 -7.52 -2.69 -4.79
N ASP A 25 -7.84 -1.95 -5.84
CA ASP A 25 -8.90 -0.95 -5.81
C ASP A 25 -10.28 -1.60 -5.56
N LEU A 26 -10.53 -2.78 -6.16
CA LEU A 26 -11.75 -3.55 -5.91
C LEU A 26 -11.80 -4.06 -4.45
N ILE A 27 -10.68 -4.60 -3.95
CA ILE A 27 -10.60 -5.07 -2.55
C ILE A 27 -10.87 -3.91 -1.58
N ALA A 28 -10.34 -2.72 -1.85
CA ALA A 28 -10.58 -1.52 -1.04
C ALA A 28 -12.05 -1.13 -1.03
N GLN A 29 -12.70 -1.11 -2.20
CA GLN A 29 -14.12 -0.80 -2.32
C GLN A 29 -15.00 -1.79 -1.55
N GLU A 30 -14.66 -3.08 -1.59
CA GLU A 30 -15.47 -4.12 -0.93
C GLU A 30 -15.21 -4.24 0.58
N THR A 31 -14.01 -3.92 1.06
CA THR A 31 -13.61 -4.16 2.46
C THR A 31 -13.47 -2.89 3.29
N GLY A 32 -13.36 -1.73 2.65
CA GLY A 32 -13.02 -0.47 3.32
C GLY A 32 -11.56 -0.38 3.75
N VAL A 33 -10.71 -1.33 3.35
CA VAL A 33 -9.28 -1.30 3.68
C VAL A 33 -8.58 -0.13 2.98
N ARG A 34 -7.64 0.51 3.67
CA ARG A 34 -6.80 1.56 3.07
C ARG A 34 -5.85 0.94 2.05
N VAL A 35 -5.67 1.60 0.91
CA VAL A 35 -4.64 1.23 -0.07
C VAL A 35 -3.57 2.31 -0.08
N LEU A 36 -2.36 1.91 0.27
CA LEU A 36 -1.17 2.76 0.26
C LEU A 36 -0.14 2.20 -0.73
N ALA A 37 0.93 2.93 -0.98
CA ALA A 37 1.98 2.51 -1.91
C ALA A 37 3.26 2.13 -1.16
N LEU A 38 3.89 1.04 -1.59
CA LEU A 38 5.28 0.72 -1.27
C LEU A 38 6.07 0.58 -2.57
N HIS A 39 7.23 1.21 -2.60
CA HIS A 39 8.14 1.17 -3.74
C HIS A 39 9.20 0.08 -3.51
N SER A 40 9.37 -0.81 -4.49
CA SER A 40 10.48 -1.77 -4.52
C SER A 40 11.55 -1.42 -5.56
N THR A 41 11.29 -0.40 -6.38
CA THR A 41 12.25 0.22 -7.30
C THR A 41 12.22 1.73 -7.15
N LEU A 42 13.34 2.39 -7.49
CA LEU A 42 13.39 3.85 -7.57
C LEU A 42 12.38 4.34 -8.61
N GLY A 43 11.81 5.51 -8.34
CA GLY A 43 10.91 6.20 -9.27
C GLY A 43 11.27 7.67 -9.39
N ASP A 44 10.60 8.36 -10.29
CA ASP A 44 10.85 9.79 -10.55
C ASP A 44 10.65 10.64 -9.27
N ASP A 45 9.69 10.27 -8.43
CA ASP A 45 9.40 10.94 -7.15
C ASP A 45 10.31 10.51 -5.99
N THR A 46 11.06 9.41 -6.16
CA THR A 46 11.97 8.83 -5.15
C THR A 46 13.29 8.39 -5.80
N PRO A 47 14.11 9.34 -6.27
CA PRO A 47 15.27 9.03 -7.12
C PRO A 47 16.43 8.39 -6.33
N THR A 48 16.45 8.51 -5.00
CA THR A 48 17.44 7.82 -4.16
C THR A 48 16.80 6.75 -3.28
N TYR A 49 17.60 5.73 -2.93
CA TYR A 49 17.17 4.68 -2.02
C TYR A 49 16.70 5.25 -0.66
N ALA A 50 17.36 6.28 -0.16
CA ALA A 50 17.00 6.92 1.10
C ALA A 50 15.64 7.64 1.01
N GLU A 51 15.33 8.31 -0.10
CA GLU A 51 14.02 8.93 -0.33
C GLU A 51 12.92 7.88 -0.49
N MET A 52 13.18 6.83 -1.26
CA MET A 52 12.27 5.69 -1.41
C MET A 52 11.92 5.05 -0.06
N MET A 53 12.93 4.78 0.77
CA MET A 53 12.71 4.18 2.09
C MET A 53 12.02 5.13 3.07
N ARG A 54 12.24 6.45 2.98
CA ARG A 54 11.49 7.43 3.77
C ARG A 54 10.02 7.48 3.36
N ALA A 55 9.73 7.47 2.07
CA ALA A 55 8.36 7.40 1.55
C ALA A 55 7.67 6.10 2.00
N ASN A 56 8.34 4.96 1.88
CA ASN A 56 7.84 3.68 2.36
C ASN A 56 7.56 3.69 3.87
N ALA A 57 8.47 4.25 4.68
CA ALA A 57 8.27 4.36 6.12
C ALA A 57 7.06 5.22 6.47
N GLN A 58 6.87 6.34 5.77
CA GLN A 58 5.68 7.20 5.96
C GLN A 58 4.40 6.45 5.62
N ALA A 59 4.37 5.72 4.49
CA ALA A 59 3.21 4.91 4.11
C ALA A 59 2.87 3.84 5.17
N LEU A 60 3.89 3.21 5.77
CA LEU A 60 3.66 2.25 6.87
C LEU A 60 3.06 2.91 8.11
N VAL A 61 3.55 4.09 8.48
CA VAL A 61 2.99 4.86 9.60
C VAL A 61 1.53 5.23 9.32
N ASP A 62 1.23 5.74 8.12
CA ASP A 62 -0.13 6.13 7.72
C ASP A 62 -1.10 4.93 7.71
N GLY A 63 -0.60 3.75 7.35
CA GLY A 63 -1.37 2.50 7.37
C GLY A 63 -1.62 1.96 8.78
N LEU A 64 -0.73 2.23 9.74
CA LEU A 64 -0.87 1.80 11.14
C LEU A 64 -1.65 2.80 12.01
N ALA A 65 -1.71 4.08 11.62
CA ALA A 65 -2.27 5.16 12.43
C ALA A 65 -3.81 5.27 12.40
N GLY A 66 -4.52 4.27 11.86
CA GLY A 66 -6.00 4.30 11.80
C GLY A 66 -6.63 2.99 12.18
#